data_AF-A0A2S2NB24-F1
#
_entry.id   AF-A0A2S2NB24-F1
#
_cell.length_a   1.000
_cell.length_b   1.000
_cell.length_c   1.000
_cell.angle_alpha   90.00
_cell.angle_beta   90.00
_cell.angle_gamma   90.00
#
_symmetry.space_group_name_H-M   'P 1'
#
loop_
_entity.id
_entity.type
_entity.pdbx_description
1 polymer ?
#
loop_
_entity_poly.entity_id
_entity_poly.type
_entity_poly.pdbx_seq_one_letter_code
_entity_poly.pdbx_strand_id
1 'polypeptide(L)'
;VDLLATERARVRVSLDNQTDVAPSIVKKQERVISIAAWQGQWDRSDKGRWTHRLIPDVGRWLTKPPLTLTFQLTQVLSEHGCYQAYFRKMNHADDASCVYCQHPDDNAEHTTFECPRWIAEREGVRPFPGGRLPTPENVADLLCGPVDIEDQSTQ
;
A
#
# COMPACT_ATOMS: atom_id res chain seq x y z
N VAL A 1 9.00 -11.90 -12.00
CA VAL A 1 7.60 -11.73 -12.43
C VAL A 1 7.58 -10.79 -13.63
N ASP A 2 7.01 -11.24 -14.74
CA ASP A 2 7.02 -10.57 -16.05
C ASP A 2 5.60 -10.15 -16.50
N LEU A 3 4.84 -9.55 -15.60
CA LEU A 3 3.45 -9.17 -15.88
C LEU A 3 3.35 -8.11 -16.97
N LEU A 4 4.31 -7.19 -17.03
CA LEU A 4 4.32 -6.13 -18.04
C LEU A 4 4.69 -6.63 -19.43
N ALA A 5 5.63 -7.58 -19.60
CA ALA A 5 5.84 -8.12 -20.94
C ALA A 5 4.71 -9.06 -21.35
N THR A 6 4.11 -9.80 -20.39
CA THR A 6 2.91 -10.59 -20.67
C THR A 6 1.75 -9.70 -21.14
N GLU A 7 1.52 -8.55 -20.49
CA GLU A 7 0.55 -7.55 -20.94
C GLU A 7 0.83 -7.09 -22.37
N ARG A 8 2.06 -6.68 -22.66
CA ARG A 8 2.46 -6.21 -23.99
C ARG A 8 2.27 -7.28 -25.05
N ALA A 9 2.53 -8.54 -24.73
CA ALA A 9 2.29 -9.67 -25.62
C ALA A 9 0.80 -9.85 -25.89
N ARG A 10 -0.05 -9.87 -24.85
CA ARG A 10 -1.51 -9.97 -25.02
C ARG A 10 -2.09 -8.81 -25.80
N VAL A 11 -1.67 -7.57 -25.52
CA VAL A 11 -2.10 -6.38 -26.28
C VAL A 11 -1.80 -6.55 -27.77
N ARG A 12 -0.60 -7.05 -28.13
CA ARG A 12 -0.25 -7.29 -29.54
C ARG A 12 -1.22 -8.28 -30.18
N VAL A 13 -1.41 -9.45 -29.56
CA VAL A 13 -2.30 -10.49 -30.07
C VAL A 13 -3.75 -9.99 -30.18
N SER A 14 -4.24 -9.25 -29.18
CA SER A 14 -5.61 -8.72 -29.15
C SER A 14 -5.83 -7.66 -30.23
N LEU A 15 -4.84 -6.83 -30.55
CA LEU A 15 -4.90 -5.86 -31.65
C LEU A 15 -4.93 -6.55 -33.02
N ASP A 16 -4.16 -7.62 -33.19
CA ASP A 16 -4.15 -8.39 -34.45
C ASP A 16 -5.51 -9.09 -34.69
N ASN A 17 -6.19 -9.50 -33.61
CA ASN A 17 -7.49 -10.19 -33.67
C ASN A 17 -8.71 -9.26 -33.71
N GLN A 18 -8.59 -8.01 -33.23
CA GLN A 18 -9.71 -7.06 -33.06
C GLN A 18 -9.44 -5.75 -33.79
N THR A 19 -9.27 -5.83 -35.12
CA THR A 19 -8.87 -4.69 -35.96
C THR A 19 -9.86 -3.52 -35.93
N ASP A 20 -11.13 -3.79 -35.65
CA ASP A 20 -12.20 -2.78 -35.62
C ASP A 20 -12.32 -2.06 -34.27
N VAL A 21 -11.58 -2.50 -33.25
CA VAL A 21 -11.60 -1.90 -31.92
C VAL A 21 -10.45 -0.91 -31.79
N ALA A 22 -10.73 0.27 -31.24
CA ALA A 22 -9.70 1.28 -31.00
C ALA A 22 -8.58 0.73 -30.07
N PRO A 23 -7.29 0.94 -30.40
CA PRO A 23 -6.18 0.37 -29.61
C PRO A 23 -6.16 0.79 -28.13
N SER A 24 -6.74 1.95 -27.80
CA SER A 24 -6.88 2.42 -26.42
C SER A 24 -7.81 1.52 -25.60
N ILE A 25 -8.87 0.99 -26.20
CA ILE A 25 -9.82 0.09 -25.55
C ILE A 25 -9.18 -1.27 -25.26
N VAL A 26 -8.48 -1.84 -26.25
CA VAL A 26 -7.74 -3.10 -26.08
C VAL A 26 -6.70 -2.97 -24.96
N LYS A 27 -5.91 -1.88 -24.95
CA LYS A 27 -4.94 -1.62 -23.87
C LYS A 27 -5.62 -1.50 -22.50
N LYS A 28 -6.79 -0.84 -22.42
CA LYS A 28 -7.52 -0.70 -21.16
C LYS A 28 -8.00 -2.06 -20.64
N GLN A 29 -8.56 -2.91 -21.51
CA GLN A 29 -9.00 -4.26 -21.16
C GLN A 29 -7.83 -5.13 -20.67
N GLU A 30 -6.73 -5.16 -21.41
CA GLU A 30 -5.55 -5.95 -21.03
C GLU A 30 -4.90 -5.47 -19.73
N ARG A 31 -4.94 -4.16 -19.48
CA ARG A 31 -4.46 -3.58 -18.21
C ARG A 31 -5.29 -4.04 -17.02
N VAL A 32 -6.62 -4.18 -17.15
CA VAL A 32 -7.47 -4.72 -16.08
C VAL A 32 -7.05 -6.15 -15.73
N ILE A 33 -6.79 -6.98 -16.74
CA ILE A 33 -6.31 -8.37 -16.55
C ILE A 33 -4.95 -8.37 -15.84
N SER A 34 -4.02 -7.51 -16.24
CA SER A 34 -2.71 -7.39 -15.59
C SER A 34 -2.79 -6.94 -14.14
N ILE A 35 -3.66 -5.97 -13.83
CA ILE A 35 -3.87 -5.50 -12.45
C ILE A 35 -4.46 -6.62 -11.60
N ALA A 36 -5.46 -7.36 -12.09
CA ALA A 36 -6.02 -8.51 -11.36
C ALA A 36 -4.97 -9.62 -11.13
N ALA A 37 -4.13 -9.89 -12.12
CA ALA A 37 -3.02 -10.84 -11.96
C ALA A 37 -1.98 -10.35 -10.95
N TRP A 38 -1.67 -9.05 -10.93
CA TRP A 38 -0.78 -8.45 -9.93
C TRP A 38 -1.40 -8.54 -8.54
N GLN A 39 -2.67 -8.16 -8.36
CA GLN A 39 -3.39 -8.27 -7.10
C GLN A 39 -3.31 -9.70 -6.53
N GLY A 40 -3.61 -10.71 -7.36
CA GLY A 40 -3.52 -12.10 -6.91
C GLY A 40 -2.10 -12.53 -6.49
N GLN A 41 -1.06 -12.03 -7.15
CA GLN A 41 0.33 -12.26 -6.70
C GLN A 41 0.66 -11.49 -5.42
N TRP A 42 0.13 -10.28 -5.27
CA TRP A 42 0.30 -9.44 -4.10
C TRP A 42 -0.30 -10.10 -2.86
N ASP A 43 -1.51 -10.63 -2.97
CA ASP A 43 -2.21 -11.29 -1.86
C ASP A 43 -1.52 -12.58 -1.39
N ARG A 44 -0.95 -13.35 -2.32
CA ARG A 44 -0.27 -14.63 -2.04
C ARG A 44 1.20 -14.50 -1.66
N SER A 45 1.81 -13.33 -1.83
CA SER A 45 3.23 -13.14 -1.52
C SER A 45 3.45 -13.07 -0.01
N ASP A 46 4.45 -13.80 0.48
CA ASP A 46 4.96 -13.67 1.85
C ASP A 46 5.92 -12.48 2.01
N LYS A 47 6.35 -11.87 0.91
CA LYS A 47 7.22 -10.69 0.92
C LYS A 47 6.40 -9.42 0.97
N GLY A 48 6.86 -8.44 1.75
CA GLY A 48 6.25 -7.12 1.82
C GLY A 48 4.90 -7.11 2.54
N ARG A 49 4.66 -8.06 3.46
CA ARG A 49 3.38 -8.17 4.19
C ARG A 49 2.98 -6.92 4.93
N TRP A 50 3.96 -6.18 5.47
CA TRP A 50 3.72 -4.88 6.08
C TRP A 50 3.12 -3.88 5.06
N THR A 51 3.80 -3.68 3.93
CA THR A 51 3.29 -2.81 2.87
C THR A 51 1.94 -3.30 2.32
N HIS A 52 1.72 -4.62 2.23
CA HIS A 52 0.44 -5.20 1.84
C HIS A 52 -0.67 -4.85 2.83
N ARG A 53 -0.39 -4.91 4.13
CA ARG A 53 -1.35 -4.52 5.17
C ARG A 53 -1.77 -3.06 5.04
N LEU A 54 -0.84 -2.16 4.72
CA LEU A 54 -1.13 -0.74 4.51
C LEU A 54 -1.79 -0.43 3.16
N ILE A 55 -1.45 -1.19 2.12
CA ILE A 55 -1.88 -0.99 0.73
C ILE A 55 -2.30 -2.36 0.15
N PRO A 56 -3.47 -2.87 0.55
CA PRO A 56 -3.91 -4.19 0.12
C PRO A 56 -4.38 -4.19 -1.34
N ASP A 57 -4.92 -3.07 -1.83
CA ASP A 57 -5.51 -2.94 -3.16
C ASP A 57 -4.56 -2.19 -4.12
N VAL A 58 -4.04 -2.94 -5.08
CA VAL A 58 -3.16 -2.44 -6.14
C VAL A 58 -3.89 -1.46 -7.06
N GLY A 59 -5.15 -1.73 -7.39
CA GLY A 59 -5.98 -0.88 -8.23
C GLY A 59 -6.13 0.52 -7.62
N ARG A 60 -6.56 0.58 -6.36
CA ARG A 60 -6.67 1.84 -5.60
C ARG A 60 -5.34 2.57 -5.51
N TRP A 61 -4.24 1.85 -5.27
CA TRP A 61 -2.92 2.47 -5.21
C TRP A 61 -2.48 3.10 -6.54
N LEU A 62 -2.87 2.51 -7.67
CA LEU A 62 -2.57 3.03 -9.00
C LEU A 62 -3.43 4.25 -9.37
N THR A 63 -4.63 4.36 -8.80
CA THR A 63 -5.58 5.46 -9.07
C THR A 63 -5.62 6.51 -7.97
N LYS A 64 -4.79 6.38 -6.94
CA LYS A 64 -4.76 7.32 -5.80
C LYS A 64 -4.55 8.78 -6.22
N PRO A 65 -5.01 9.74 -5.40
CA PRO A 65 -4.62 11.14 -5.53
C PRO A 65 -3.09 11.31 -5.50
N PRO A 66 -2.56 12.41 -6.08
CA PRO A 66 -1.14 12.71 -5.98
C PRO A 66 -0.65 12.66 -4.54
N LEU A 67 0.33 11.80 -4.28
CA LEU A 67 0.91 11.58 -2.95
C LEU A 67 2.41 11.88 -3.01
N THR A 68 2.84 12.87 -2.25
CA THR A 68 4.27 13.19 -2.11
C THR A 68 4.92 12.20 -1.16
N LEU A 69 5.82 11.36 -1.69
CA LEU A 69 6.60 10.43 -0.87
C LEU A 69 7.71 11.19 -0.15
N THR A 70 7.49 11.49 1.13
CA THR A 70 8.53 12.01 2.01
C THR A 70 9.45 10.89 2.49
N PHE A 71 10.60 11.28 3.05
CA PHE A 71 11.52 10.33 3.68
C PHE A 71 10.81 9.49 4.75
N GLN A 72 10.07 10.15 5.65
CA GLN A 72 9.34 9.50 6.74
C GLN A 72 8.24 8.58 6.22
N LEU A 73 7.45 9.01 5.22
CA LEU A 73 6.40 8.17 4.65
C LEU A 73 6.98 6.92 3.98
N THR A 74 8.10 7.06 3.29
CA THR A 74 8.79 5.92 2.66
C THR A 74 9.29 4.93 3.71
N GLN A 75 9.80 5.41 4.85
CA GLN A 75 10.21 4.57 5.98
C GLN A 75 9.02 3.83 6.61
N VAL A 76 7.89 4.51 6.79
CA VAL A 76 6.65 3.87 7.26
C VAL A 76 6.22 2.78 6.30
N LEU A 77 6.11 3.07 4.99
CA LEU A 77 5.61 2.10 4.00
C LEU A 77 6.50 0.87 3.82
N SER A 78 7.81 1.04 3.99
CA SER A 78 8.79 -0.03 3.79
C SER A 78 9.17 -0.79 5.06
N GLU A 79 8.79 -0.28 6.24
CA GLU A 79 9.31 -0.73 7.55
C GLU A 79 10.85 -0.61 7.70
N HIS A 80 11.54 -0.02 6.72
CA HIS A 80 13.00 0.07 6.68
C HIS A 80 13.48 1.43 7.19
N GLY A 81 12.89 1.86 8.30
CA GLY A 81 13.10 3.19 8.86
C GLY A 81 14.16 3.27 9.93
N CYS A 82 14.23 4.44 10.56
CA CYS A 82 15.01 4.69 11.76
C CYS A 82 14.31 4.11 13.02
N TYR A 83 13.97 2.82 12.94
CA TYR A 83 13.33 2.07 14.02
C TYR A 83 14.35 1.15 14.69
N GLN A 84 14.35 1.06 16.02
CA GLN A 84 15.34 0.24 16.74
C GLN A 84 15.25 -1.24 16.35
N ALA A 85 14.05 -1.79 16.08
CA ALA A 85 13.93 -3.17 15.59
C ALA A 85 14.62 -3.38 14.24
N TYR A 86 14.55 -2.39 13.34
CA TYR A 86 15.26 -2.45 12.06
C TYR A 86 16.78 -2.30 12.24
N PHE A 87 17.22 -1.38 13.09
CA PHE A 87 18.65 -1.23 13.40
C PHE A 87 19.23 -2.48 14.04
N ARG A 88 18.52 -3.12 14.97
CA ARG A 88 18.93 -4.40 15.55
C ARG A 88 19.03 -5.50 14.49
N LYS A 89 18.06 -5.61 13.59
CA LYS A 89 18.09 -6.55 12.46
C LYS A 89 19.32 -6.35 11.56
N MET A 90 19.81 -5.12 11.45
CA MET A 90 21.02 -4.77 10.69
C MET A 90 22.29 -4.74 11.54
N ASN A 91 22.26 -5.20 12.79
CA ASN A 91 23.37 -5.16 13.75
C ASN A 91 23.93 -3.75 14.01
N HIS A 92 23.07 -2.73 13.96
CA HIS A 92 23.40 -1.33 14.26
C HIS A 92 22.90 -0.87 15.64
N ALA A 93 22.16 -1.71 16.36
CA ALA A 93 21.68 -1.46 17.71
C ALA A 93 21.62 -2.77 18.51
N ASP A 94 21.88 -2.69 19.81
CA ASP A 94 21.84 -3.85 20.72
C ASP A 94 20.41 -4.22 21.15
N ASP A 95 19.52 -3.23 21.14
CA ASP A 95 18.13 -3.34 21.59
C ASP A 95 17.17 -2.91 20.47
N ALA A 96 16.00 -3.56 20.42
CA ALA A 96 14.90 -3.22 19.52
C ALA A 96 13.88 -2.27 20.18
N SER A 97 14.05 -1.96 21.46
CA SER A 97 13.06 -1.24 22.25
C SER A 97 12.89 0.22 21.82
N CYS A 98 11.66 0.71 21.86
CA CYS A 98 11.33 2.08 21.53
C CYS A 98 11.96 3.05 22.53
N VAL A 99 12.77 3.97 22.02
CA VAL A 99 13.48 4.99 22.84
C VAL A 99 12.54 5.92 23.61
N TYR A 100 11.27 6.00 23.22
CA TYR A 100 10.29 6.91 23.82
C TYR A 100 9.41 6.26 24.89
N CYS A 101 9.06 4.99 24.73
CA CYS A 101 8.08 4.33 25.61
C CYS A 101 8.50 2.93 26.08
N GLN A 102 9.69 2.46 25.70
CA GLN A 102 10.24 1.16 26.07
C GLN A 102 9.41 -0.05 25.62
N HIS A 103 8.56 0.13 24.61
CA HIS A 103 7.95 -1.01 23.92
C HIS A 103 9.05 -1.89 23.30
N PRO A 104 9.01 -3.22 23.44
CA PRO A 104 10.13 -4.09 23.06
C PRO A 104 10.45 -4.09 21.56
N ASP A 105 9.46 -3.76 20.73
CA ASP A 105 9.58 -3.71 19.28
C ASP A 105 9.28 -2.30 18.78
N ASP A 106 10.33 -1.52 18.55
CA ASP A 106 10.24 -0.28 17.78
C ASP A 106 10.26 -0.61 16.30
N ASN A 107 9.08 -0.75 15.71
CA ASN A 107 8.87 -0.94 14.29
C ASN A 107 7.94 0.16 13.73
N ALA A 108 7.69 0.12 12.42
CA ALA A 108 6.82 1.12 11.79
C ALA A 108 5.40 1.10 12.38
N GLU A 109 4.88 -0.08 12.73
CA GLU A 109 3.55 -0.23 13.31
C GLU A 109 3.46 0.49 14.66
N HIS A 110 4.33 0.11 15.58
CA HIS A 110 4.41 0.70 16.91
C HIS A 110 4.62 2.21 16.83
N THR A 111 5.69 2.66 16.16
CA THR A 111 6.02 4.08 16.12
C THR A 111 4.90 4.90 15.47
N THR A 112 4.28 4.41 14.39
CA THR A 112 3.27 5.18 13.66
C THR A 112 1.91 5.16 14.35
N PHE A 113 1.45 4.01 14.84
CA PHE A 113 0.05 3.80 15.23
C PHE A 113 -0.18 3.66 16.74
N GLU A 114 0.84 3.27 17.52
CA GLU A 114 0.65 2.89 18.93
C GLU A 114 1.41 3.79 19.90
N CYS A 115 2.64 4.17 19.55
CA CYS A 115 3.59 4.80 20.45
C CYS A 115 2.99 6.08 21.07
N PRO A 116 2.89 6.18 22.41
CA PRO A 116 2.26 7.34 23.07
C PRO A 116 2.89 8.68 22.73
N ARG A 117 4.16 8.67 22.29
CA ARG A 117 4.90 9.85 21.85
C ARG A 117 4.17 10.65 20.78
N TRP A 118 3.43 9.97 19.90
CA TRP A 118 2.85 10.55 18.68
C TRP A 118 1.32 10.66 18.71
N ILE A 119 0.70 10.61 19.90
CA ILE A 119 -0.76 10.69 20.05
C ILE A 119 -1.29 12.02 19.48
N ALA A 120 -0.66 13.14 19.82
CA ALA A 120 -1.12 14.46 19.39
C ALA A 120 -1.09 14.62 17.86
N GLU A 121 -0.07 14.08 17.21
CA GLU A 121 0.05 14.06 15.75
C GLU A 121 -1.03 13.20 15.13
N ARG A 122 -1.30 12.01 15.67
CA ARG A 122 -2.37 11.12 15.19
C ARG A 122 -3.75 11.75 15.34
N GLU A 123 -4.04 12.39 16.47
CA GLU A 123 -5.27 13.14 16.70
C GLU A 123 -5.38 14.37 15.78
N GLY A 124 -4.24 14.96 15.42
CA GLY A 124 -4.14 16.04 14.44
C GLY A 124 -4.51 15.63 13.01
N VAL A 125 -4.49 14.32 12.69
CA VAL A 125 -4.95 13.77 11.40
C VAL A 125 -6.48 13.80 11.34
N ARG A 126 -7.03 15.01 11.19
CA ARG A 126 -8.46 15.29 11.04
C ARG A 126 -9.17 14.74 9.77
N PRO A 127 -8.52 14.34 8.65
CA PRO A 127 -9.28 13.95 7.46
C PRO A 127 -9.82 12.50 7.46
N PHE A 128 -9.64 11.71 8.53
CA PHE A 128 -10.20 10.36 8.54
C PHE A 128 -11.73 10.38 8.51
N PRO A 129 -12.38 9.70 7.53
CA PRO A 129 -13.83 9.57 7.50
C PRO A 129 -14.36 8.97 8.80
N GLY A 130 -15.19 9.73 9.51
CA GLY A 130 -15.79 9.34 10.79
C GLY A 130 -14.95 9.63 12.03
N GLY A 131 -13.88 10.44 11.95
CA GLY A 131 -13.11 10.89 13.12
C GLY A 131 -12.30 9.77 13.80
N ARG A 132 -12.03 8.69 13.08
CA ARG A 132 -11.26 7.54 13.57
C ARG A 132 -9.77 7.83 13.51
N LEU A 133 -9.01 7.26 14.44
CA LEU A 133 -7.56 7.34 14.40
C LEU A 133 -7.00 6.47 13.25
N PRO A 134 -5.83 6.85 12.69
CA PRO A 134 -5.12 6.01 11.75
C PRO A 134 -4.76 4.67 12.39
N THR A 135 -5.01 3.59 11.65
CA THR A 135 -4.58 2.22 11.95
C THR A 135 -3.99 1.62 10.68
N PRO A 136 -3.18 0.55 10.77
CA PRO A 136 -2.71 -0.15 9.58
C PRO A 136 -3.84 -0.55 8.62
N GLU A 137 -5.01 -0.87 9.16
CA GLU A 137 -6.17 -1.36 8.42
C GLU A 137 -6.93 -0.26 7.66
N ASN A 138 -6.90 0.98 8.14
CA ASN A 138 -7.65 2.09 7.54
C ASN A 138 -6.78 3.14 6.83
N VAL A 139 -5.45 3.08 7.01
CA VAL A 139 -4.53 4.08 6.42
C VAL A 139 -4.56 4.10 4.89
N ALA A 140 -4.98 3.00 4.27
CA ALA A 140 -5.23 2.94 2.82
C ALA A 140 -6.22 4.03 2.37
N ASP A 141 -7.21 4.38 3.18
CA ASP A 141 -8.21 5.41 2.85
C ASP A 141 -7.61 6.82 2.86
N LEU A 142 -6.61 7.04 3.71
CA LEU A 142 -5.84 8.29 3.72
C LEU A 142 -4.91 8.38 2.51
N LEU A 143 -4.25 7.26 2.17
CA LEU A 143 -3.24 7.21 1.10
C LEU A 143 -3.87 7.17 -0.29
N CYS A 144 -5.01 6.51 -0.45
CA CYS A 144 -5.65 6.24 -1.73
C CYS A 144 -6.97 6.99 -1.94
N GLY A 145 -7.46 7.71 -0.94
CA GLY A 145 -8.82 8.23 -0.91
C GLY A 145 -9.82 7.18 -0.40
N PRO A 146 -11.06 7.57 -0.04
CA PRO A 146 -12.07 6.64 0.48
C PRO A 146 -12.39 5.53 -0.54
N VAL A 147 -12.84 4.37 -0.06
CA VAL A 147 -13.41 3.33 -0.93
C VAL A 147 -14.69 3.91 -1.55
N ASP A 148 -14.80 3.85 -2.87
CA ASP A 148 -16.08 4.14 -3.54
C ASP A 148 -17.09 3.07 -3.08
N ILE A 149 -18.04 3.47 -2.23
CA ILE A 149 -19.15 2.61 -1.81
C ILE A 149 -20.16 2.58 -2.97
N GLU A 150 -19.77 1.98 -4.09
CA GLU A 150 -20.70 1.60 -5.13
C GLU A 150 -20.67 0.07 -5.26
N ASP A 151 -21.82 -0.53 -4.96
CA ASP A 151 -22.21 -1.94 -5.10
C ASP A 151 -21.94 -2.92 -3.93
N GLN A 152 -22.59 -2.66 -2.78
CA GLN A 152 -23.04 -3.71 -1.85
C GLN A 152 -24.58 -3.83 -1.87
N SER A 153 -25.19 -3.72 -3.05
CA SER A 153 -26.64 -3.84 -3.23
C SER A 153 -26.99 -4.89 -4.28
N THR A 154 -26.40 -6.08 -4.20
CA THR A 154 -27.04 -7.28 -4.75
C THR A 154 -26.68 -8.50 -3.91
N GLN A 155 -27.52 -8.78 -2.90
CA GLN A 155 -27.71 -10.12 -2.36
C GLN A 155 -29.20 -10.34 -2.09
#